data_AF-A0A815VUJ8-F1
#
_entry.id   AF-A0A815VUJ8-F1
#
_cell.length_a   1.000
_cell.length_b   1.000
_cell.length_c   1.000
_cell.angle_alpha   90.00
_cell.angle_beta   90.00
_cell.angle_gamma   90.00
#
_symmetry.space_group_name_H-M   'P 1'
#
loop_
_entity.id
_entity.type
_entity.pdbx_description
1 polymer ?
#
loop_
_entity_poly.entity_id
_entity_poly.type
_entity_poly.pdbx_seq_one_letter_code
_entity_poly.pdbx_strand_id
1 'polypeptide(L)'
;DLRKLLDDAHTWHPNIKLDYKIGNSLPFLDVQLTNNNGILSTSVYHKSAAEPYVTPFISDHPRHVFTNIIQTSLARAARYSSTFEAFNYERRCIKLMLLYNSYPSTFIENEFHRYLSDYISTSPFLPLINNEKKFFQLRQKLLGQPTPRQSQVALSAATADIDNDQVADETKQLTESATKLDTKITNYEEKLFLHYTHEKRFQVCKRDMHHVYEHIFKSTPAMYTKLIVGNRNRRQATNELIRKRPKKKFLQNNVTQSKLRNNKKNLKTFLFIHISCKTIASSLTFKSNKSKTIEE
;
A
#
# COMPACT_ATOMS: atom_id res chain seq x y z
N ASP A 1 -1.64 -33.69 33.07
CA ASP A 1 -2.76 -32.72 33.13
C ASP A 1 -2.31 -31.45 32.42
N LEU A 2 -3.04 -31.00 31.40
CA LEU A 2 -2.61 -29.91 30.51
C LEU A 2 -2.49 -28.57 31.25
N ARG A 3 -3.39 -28.31 32.21
CA ARG A 3 -3.36 -27.07 33.00
C ARG A 3 -2.10 -26.98 33.84
N LYS A 4 -1.76 -28.07 34.52
CA LYS A 4 -0.53 -28.17 35.31
C LYS A 4 0.73 -27.91 34.46
N LEU A 5 0.78 -28.43 33.24
CA LEU A 5 1.90 -28.20 32.33
C LEU A 5 2.00 -26.72 31.88
N LEU A 6 0.85 -26.05 31.66
CA LEU A 6 0.82 -24.63 31.32
C LEU A 6 1.17 -23.73 32.51
N ASP A 7 0.79 -24.13 33.72
CA ASP A 7 1.17 -23.46 34.96
C ASP A 7 2.67 -23.61 35.24
N ASP A 8 3.23 -24.79 35.03
CA ASP A 8 4.68 -25.02 35.13
C ASP A 8 5.45 -24.17 34.10
N ALA A 9 4.93 -24.04 32.88
CA ALA A 9 5.55 -23.22 31.83
C ALA A 9 5.60 -21.72 32.16
N HIS A 10 4.70 -21.21 33.01
CA HIS A 10 4.80 -19.82 33.50
C HIS A 10 6.03 -19.57 34.36
N THR A 11 6.58 -20.63 34.98
CA THR A 11 7.76 -20.51 35.84
C THR A 11 9.07 -20.51 35.07
N TRP A 12 9.06 -20.89 33.79
CA TRP A 12 10.28 -21.03 32.98
C TRP A 12 10.98 -19.71 32.70
N HIS A 13 10.26 -18.58 32.72
CA HIS A 13 10.87 -17.29 32.47
C HIS A 13 10.22 -16.18 33.32
N PRO A 14 10.99 -15.38 34.05
CA PRO A 14 10.44 -14.38 34.98
C PRO A 14 9.62 -13.27 34.31
N ASN A 15 9.88 -13.01 33.02
CA ASN A 15 9.25 -11.90 32.29
C ASN A 15 8.26 -12.34 31.20
N ILE A 16 8.03 -13.64 30.98
CA ILE A 16 7.09 -14.12 29.95
C ILE A 16 5.92 -14.81 30.65
N LYS A 17 4.71 -14.27 30.49
CA LYS A 17 3.47 -14.87 31.00
C LYS A 17 2.67 -15.45 29.85
N LEU A 18 2.16 -16.67 30.01
CA LEU A 18 1.40 -17.38 28.99
C LEU A 18 -0.10 -17.19 29.26
N ASP A 19 -0.74 -16.24 28.59
CA ASP A 19 -2.20 -16.16 28.65
C ASP A 19 -2.81 -17.31 27.81
N TYR A 20 -3.54 -18.21 28.47
CA TYR A 20 -4.22 -19.32 27.81
C TYR A 20 -5.68 -19.37 28.22
N LYS A 21 -6.52 -19.75 27.25
CA LYS A 21 -7.95 -19.97 27.46
C LYS A 21 -8.34 -21.32 26.89
N ILE A 22 -8.98 -22.13 27.72
CA ILE A 22 -9.51 -23.43 27.33
C ILE A 22 -11.02 -23.27 27.21
N GLY A 23 -11.55 -23.51 26.02
CA GLY A 23 -12.98 -23.47 25.77
C GLY A 23 -13.32 -24.08 24.42
N ASN A 24 -14.62 -24.28 24.17
CA ASN A 24 -15.10 -24.82 22.89
C ASN A 24 -15.02 -23.79 21.76
N SER A 25 -14.86 -22.50 22.10
CA SER A 25 -14.80 -21.41 21.15
C SER A 25 -13.76 -20.40 21.62
N LEU A 26 -12.83 -20.02 20.75
CA LEU A 26 -11.75 -19.08 21.07
C LEU A 26 -11.43 -18.17 19.88
N PRO A 27 -11.39 -16.84 20.09
CA PRO A 27 -10.82 -15.94 19.09
C PRO A 27 -9.29 -16.07 19.08
N PHE A 28 -8.71 -16.27 17.91
CA PHE A 28 -7.28 -16.26 17.69
C PHE A 28 -6.96 -15.42 16.45
N LEU A 29 -6.26 -14.29 16.67
CA LEU A 29 -6.04 -13.27 15.64
C LEU A 29 -7.38 -12.81 15.03
N ASP A 30 -7.53 -12.95 13.72
CA ASP A 30 -8.71 -12.54 12.96
C ASP A 30 -9.71 -13.69 12.72
N VAL A 31 -9.51 -14.84 13.38
CA VAL A 31 -10.26 -16.08 13.18
C VAL A 31 -10.91 -16.51 14.50
N GLN A 32 -12.18 -16.89 14.43
CA GLN A 32 -12.87 -17.56 15.52
C GLN A 32 -12.73 -19.06 15.32
N LEU A 33 -12.15 -19.74 16.31
CA LEU A 33 -12.02 -21.19 16.34
C LEU A 33 -13.18 -21.76 17.15
N THR A 34 -13.86 -22.77 16.62
CA THR A 34 -14.95 -23.49 17.28
C THR A 34 -14.75 -24.99 17.17
N ASN A 35 -14.67 -25.67 18.31
CA ASN A 35 -14.60 -27.12 18.40
C ASN A 35 -16.02 -27.70 18.56
N ASN A 36 -16.50 -28.33 17.49
CA ASN A 36 -17.79 -29.00 17.46
C ASN A 36 -17.54 -30.50 17.64
N ASN A 37 -17.53 -30.97 18.89
CA ASN A 37 -17.39 -32.39 19.25
C ASN A 37 -16.18 -33.09 18.61
N GLY A 38 -15.02 -32.42 18.61
CA GLY A 38 -13.77 -32.93 18.03
C GLY A 38 -13.50 -32.44 16.61
N ILE A 39 -14.46 -31.79 15.95
CA ILE A 39 -14.28 -31.19 14.62
C ILE A 39 -13.99 -29.71 14.78
N LEU A 40 -12.79 -29.29 14.41
CA LEU A 40 -12.40 -27.89 14.39
C LEU A 40 -13.05 -27.18 13.21
N SER A 41 -13.77 -26.10 13.50
CA SER A 41 -14.36 -25.19 12.53
C SER A 41 -13.82 -23.79 12.75
N THR A 42 -13.75 -23.01 11.66
CA THR A 42 -13.17 -21.67 11.66
C THR A 42 -14.13 -20.69 10.99
N SER A 43 -14.19 -19.48 11.51
CA SER A 43 -14.94 -18.36 10.92
C SER A 43 -14.20 -17.05 11.15
N VAL A 44 -14.67 -15.96 10.54
CA VAL A 44 -14.08 -14.63 10.76
C VAL A 44 -14.46 -14.15 12.17
N TYR A 45 -13.46 -13.74 12.96
CA TYR A 45 -13.72 -13.14 14.26
C TYR A 45 -14.11 -11.66 14.11
N HIS A 46 -15.22 -11.29 14.75
CA HIS A 46 -15.69 -9.91 14.88
C HIS A 46 -15.60 -9.48 16.35
N LYS A 47 -14.80 -8.44 16.61
CA LYS A 47 -14.72 -7.84 17.93
C LYS A 47 -16.02 -7.08 18.19
N SER A 48 -16.68 -7.33 19.32
CA SER A 48 -17.96 -6.68 19.67
C SER A 48 -17.89 -5.15 19.71
N ALA A 49 -16.73 -4.61 20.08
CA ALA A 49 -16.47 -3.17 20.11
C ALA A 49 -15.93 -2.60 18.78
N ALA A 50 -15.73 -3.43 17.75
CA ALA A 50 -15.27 -2.93 16.47
C ALA A 50 -16.45 -2.39 15.68
N GLU A 51 -16.41 -1.09 15.40
CA GLU A 51 -17.35 -0.47 14.48
C GLU A 51 -17.02 -0.91 13.05
N PRO A 52 -18.03 -1.16 12.19
CA PRO A 52 -17.84 -1.61 10.82
C PRO A 52 -17.43 -0.45 9.89
N TYR A 53 -16.48 0.40 10.32
CA TYR A 53 -16.01 1.53 9.53
C TYR A 53 -14.92 1.09 8.55
N VAL A 54 -15.18 1.37 7.27
CA VAL A 54 -14.18 1.34 6.21
C VAL A 54 -14.17 2.70 5.53
N THR A 55 -13.26 2.89 4.58
CA THR A 55 -13.22 4.11 3.78
C THR A 55 -14.58 4.39 3.13
N PRO A 56 -15.28 5.51 3.46
CA PRO A 56 -16.59 5.81 2.91
C PRO A 56 -16.55 6.00 1.40
N PHE A 57 -17.56 5.55 0.66
CA PHE A 57 -17.54 5.61 -0.81
C PHE A 57 -17.52 7.05 -1.36
N ILE A 58 -18.03 8.01 -0.58
CA ILE A 58 -18.07 9.44 -0.93
C ILE A 58 -16.70 10.14 -0.77
N SER A 59 -15.70 9.46 -0.20
CA SER A 59 -14.37 10.04 -0.01
C SER A 59 -13.60 10.16 -1.32
N ASP A 60 -12.67 11.13 -1.38
CA ASP A 60 -11.84 11.36 -2.57
C ASP A 60 -10.65 10.38 -2.63
N HIS A 61 -10.99 9.11 -2.85
CA HIS A 61 -9.99 8.05 -3.05
C HIS A 61 -10.13 7.41 -4.43
N PRO A 62 -9.01 6.93 -5.01
CA PRO A 62 -9.06 6.21 -6.26
C PRO A 62 -9.93 4.95 -6.18
N ARG A 63 -10.63 4.62 -7.27
CA ARG A 63 -11.54 3.46 -7.35
C ARG A 63 -10.94 2.15 -6.86
N HIS A 64 -9.65 1.92 -7.11
CA HIS A 64 -8.97 0.70 -6.68
C HIS A 64 -8.96 0.51 -5.16
N VAL A 65 -9.01 1.58 -4.36
CA VAL A 65 -9.08 1.48 -2.89
C VAL A 65 -10.39 0.82 -2.47
N PHE A 66 -11.50 1.31 -3.02
CA PHE A 66 -12.84 0.75 -2.77
C PHE A 66 -12.97 -0.69 -3.25
N THR A 67 -12.45 -0.97 -4.45
CA THR A 67 -12.39 -2.33 -4.99
C THR A 67 -11.56 -3.25 -4.10
N ASN A 68 -10.39 -2.80 -3.64
CA ASN A 68 -9.50 -3.60 -2.82
C ASN A 68 -10.15 -3.94 -1.47
N ILE A 69 -10.84 -3.00 -0.82
CA ILE A 69 -11.56 -3.27 0.44
C ILE A 69 -12.49 -4.47 0.28
N ILE A 70 -13.25 -4.50 -0.82
CA ILE A 70 -14.19 -5.60 -1.10
C ILE A 70 -13.44 -6.90 -1.38
N GLN A 71 -12.45 -6.87 -2.28
CA GLN A 71 -11.67 -8.05 -2.65
C GLN A 71 -10.93 -8.66 -1.45
N THR A 72 -10.29 -7.85 -0.61
CA THR A 72 -9.57 -8.33 0.57
C THR A 72 -10.53 -8.90 1.61
N SER A 73 -11.70 -8.28 1.78
CA SER A 73 -12.71 -8.77 2.73
C SER A 73 -13.26 -10.12 2.29
N LEU A 74 -13.59 -10.29 1.00
CA LEU A 74 -14.07 -11.55 0.45
C LEU A 74 -12.99 -12.65 0.49
N ALA A 75 -11.73 -12.29 0.20
CA ALA A 75 -10.61 -13.22 0.31
C ALA A 75 -10.39 -13.68 1.75
N ARG A 76 -10.46 -12.77 2.71
CA ARG A 76 -10.40 -13.07 4.15
C ARG A 76 -11.53 -14.01 4.55
N ALA A 77 -12.77 -13.69 4.17
CA ALA A 77 -13.95 -14.51 4.44
C ALA A 77 -13.77 -15.93 3.92
N ALA A 78 -13.39 -16.09 2.66
CA ALA A 78 -13.25 -17.40 2.04
C ALA A 78 -12.09 -18.23 2.64
N ARG A 79 -11.01 -17.59 3.07
CA ARG A 79 -9.87 -18.27 3.71
C ARG A 79 -10.21 -18.72 5.14
N TYR A 80 -10.86 -17.86 5.91
CA TYR A 80 -11.07 -18.09 7.35
C TYR A 80 -12.31 -18.94 7.62
N SER A 81 -13.32 -18.93 6.76
CA SER A 81 -14.49 -19.80 6.92
C SER A 81 -14.14 -21.24 6.54
N SER A 82 -14.46 -22.20 7.41
CA SER A 82 -14.36 -23.63 7.12
C SER A 82 -15.63 -24.19 6.48
N THR A 83 -16.79 -23.59 6.79
CA THR A 83 -18.10 -24.00 6.28
C THR A 83 -18.68 -22.97 5.32
N PHE A 84 -19.52 -23.45 4.41
CA PHE A 84 -20.22 -22.57 3.47
C PHE A 84 -21.17 -21.59 4.17
N GLU A 85 -21.81 -22.03 5.25
CA GLU A 85 -22.69 -21.18 6.06
C GLU A 85 -21.93 -20.01 6.70
N ALA A 86 -20.78 -20.30 7.33
CA ALA A 86 -19.93 -19.26 7.92
C ALA A 86 -19.45 -18.25 6.87
N PHE A 87 -19.12 -18.71 5.66
CA PHE A 87 -18.76 -17.84 4.55
C PHE A 87 -19.92 -16.96 4.08
N ASN A 88 -21.14 -17.51 3.96
CA ASN A 88 -22.31 -16.72 3.57
C ASN A 88 -22.70 -15.70 4.64
N TYR A 89 -22.60 -16.07 5.91
CA TYR A 89 -22.79 -15.15 7.02
C TYR A 89 -21.81 -13.98 6.89
N GLU A 90 -20.53 -14.26 6.70
CA GLU A 90 -19.51 -13.22 6.53
C GLU A 90 -19.77 -12.34 5.30
N ARG A 91 -20.17 -12.95 4.17
CA ARG A 91 -20.52 -12.21 2.96
C ARG A 91 -21.65 -11.21 3.20
N ARG A 92 -22.64 -11.55 4.04
CA ARG A 92 -23.72 -10.64 4.44
C ARG A 92 -23.19 -9.53 5.34
N CYS A 93 -22.33 -9.85 6.31
CA CYS A 93 -21.67 -8.85 7.16
C CYS A 93 -20.87 -7.83 6.34
N ILE A 94 -20.09 -8.30 5.37
CA ILE A 94 -19.32 -7.44 4.44
C ILE A 94 -20.26 -6.53 3.64
N LYS A 95 -21.34 -7.07 3.07
CA LYS A 95 -22.32 -6.28 2.33
C LYS A 95 -22.94 -5.19 3.22
N LEU A 96 -23.32 -5.55 4.45
CA LEU A 96 -23.90 -4.62 5.41
C LEU A 96 -22.92 -3.50 5.79
N MET A 97 -21.66 -3.86 6.08
CA MET A 97 -20.57 -2.92 6.33
C MET A 97 -20.38 -1.94 5.16
N LEU A 98 -20.36 -2.42 3.91
CA LEU A 98 -20.19 -1.56 2.73
C LEU A 98 -21.37 -0.62 2.53
N LEU A 99 -22.60 -1.11 2.70
CA LEU A 99 -23.81 -0.28 2.61
C LEU A 99 -23.80 0.81 3.70
N TYR A 100 -23.40 0.47 4.92
CA TYR A 100 -23.24 1.42 6.02
C TYR A 100 -22.24 2.54 5.68
N ASN A 101 -21.17 2.22 4.95
CA ASN A 101 -20.18 3.18 4.47
C ASN A 101 -20.54 3.81 3.11
N SER A 102 -21.83 3.83 2.76
CA SER A 102 -22.40 4.48 1.57
C SER A 102 -21.94 3.92 0.21
N TYR A 103 -21.51 2.66 0.16
CA TYR A 103 -21.20 2.03 -1.13
C TYR A 103 -22.49 1.74 -1.90
N PRO A 104 -22.58 2.11 -3.20
CA PRO A 104 -23.73 1.79 -4.02
C PRO A 104 -23.94 0.28 -4.11
N SER A 105 -25.17 -0.19 -3.90
CA SER A 105 -25.50 -1.63 -3.97
C SER A 105 -25.08 -2.27 -5.30
N THR A 106 -25.29 -1.56 -6.42
CA THR A 106 -24.85 -2.02 -7.75
C THR A 106 -23.32 -2.18 -7.85
N PHE A 107 -22.56 -1.29 -7.23
CA PHE A 107 -21.10 -1.40 -7.17
C PHE A 107 -20.68 -2.62 -6.36
N ILE A 108 -21.30 -2.84 -5.20
CA ILE A 108 -21.02 -4.00 -4.33
C ILE A 108 -21.28 -5.30 -5.08
N GLU A 109 -22.46 -5.46 -5.69
CA GLU A 109 -22.82 -6.68 -6.41
C GLU A 109 -21.90 -6.95 -7.61
N ASN A 110 -21.52 -5.92 -8.35
CA ASN A 110 -20.57 -6.05 -9.46
C ASN A 110 -19.19 -6.50 -8.97
N GLU A 111 -18.72 -5.99 -7.84
CA GLU A 111 -17.43 -6.35 -7.24
C GLU A 111 -17.44 -7.76 -6.68
N PHE A 112 -18.54 -8.17 -6.04
CA PHE A 112 -18.76 -9.53 -5.57
C PHE A 112 -18.77 -10.50 -6.76
N HIS A 113 -19.52 -10.15 -7.81
CA HIS A 113 -19.57 -10.94 -9.04
C HIS A 113 -18.18 -11.12 -9.62
N ARG A 114 -17.44 -10.03 -9.85
CA ARG A 114 -16.10 -10.11 -10.44
C ARG A 114 -15.16 -10.97 -9.60
N TYR A 115 -15.14 -10.74 -8.28
CA TYR A 115 -14.32 -11.55 -7.39
C TYR A 115 -14.65 -13.03 -7.50
N LEU A 116 -15.95 -13.39 -7.49
CA LEU A 116 -16.38 -14.79 -7.53
C LEU A 116 -16.15 -15.45 -8.89
N SER A 117 -16.34 -14.72 -9.99
CA SER A 117 -16.09 -15.22 -11.34
C SER A 117 -14.63 -15.57 -11.60
N ASP A 118 -13.69 -14.88 -10.94
CA ASP A 118 -12.26 -15.14 -11.10
C ASP A 118 -11.87 -16.54 -10.58
N TYR A 119 -12.63 -17.10 -9.63
CA TYR A 119 -12.32 -18.40 -9.03
C TYR A 119 -13.27 -19.51 -9.45
N ILE A 120 -14.51 -19.18 -9.83
CA ILE A 120 -15.54 -20.13 -10.18
C ILE A 120 -15.78 -20.07 -11.69
N SER A 121 -15.37 -21.12 -12.39
CA SER A 121 -15.69 -21.33 -13.79
C SER A 121 -17.18 -21.72 -13.90
N THR A 122 -18.12 -20.78 -13.81
CA THR A 122 -19.53 -21.11 -14.10
C THR A 122 -20.36 -19.92 -14.56
N SER A 123 -20.97 -20.10 -15.74
CA SER A 123 -22.16 -19.47 -16.34
C SER A 123 -22.24 -17.93 -16.44
N PRO A 124 -22.72 -17.38 -17.57
CA PRO A 124 -22.90 -15.92 -17.74
C PRO A 124 -23.95 -15.28 -16.82
N PHE A 125 -24.71 -16.07 -16.06
CA PHE A 125 -25.68 -15.57 -15.08
C PHE A 125 -25.12 -15.68 -13.66
N LEU A 126 -24.98 -14.52 -13.00
CA LEU A 126 -24.67 -14.28 -11.59
C LEU A 126 -23.96 -15.45 -10.87
N PRO A 127 -22.64 -15.37 -10.58
CA PRO A 127 -21.90 -16.38 -9.82
C PRO A 127 -22.33 -16.30 -8.35
N LEU A 128 -23.55 -16.77 -8.08
CA LEU A 128 -24.00 -17.01 -6.74
C LEU A 128 -23.34 -18.31 -6.29
N ILE A 129 -22.47 -18.22 -5.29
CA ILE A 129 -22.09 -19.42 -4.53
C ILE A 129 -23.33 -19.81 -3.76
N ASN A 130 -24.08 -20.75 -4.34
CA ASN A 130 -25.28 -21.37 -3.78
C ASN A 130 -25.01 -22.79 -3.27
N ASN A 131 -23.80 -23.31 -3.50
CA ASN A 131 -23.44 -24.69 -3.20
C ASN A 131 -22.10 -24.75 -2.45
N GLU A 132 -22.08 -25.57 -1.42
CA GLU A 132 -20.91 -25.91 -0.64
C GLU A 132 -19.75 -26.45 -1.50
N LYS A 133 -20.02 -27.24 -2.56
CA LYS A 133 -18.99 -27.72 -3.49
C LYS A 133 -18.24 -26.56 -4.17
N LYS A 134 -18.96 -25.53 -4.62
CA LYS A 134 -18.37 -24.34 -5.26
C LYS A 134 -17.55 -23.53 -4.26
N PHE A 135 -18.04 -23.42 -3.02
CA PHE A 135 -17.29 -22.78 -1.94
C PHE A 135 -15.97 -23.52 -1.65
N PHE A 136 -16.00 -24.85 -1.54
CA PHE A 136 -14.78 -25.62 -1.33
C PHE A 136 -13.77 -25.43 -2.47
N GLN A 137 -14.21 -25.40 -3.72
CA GLN A 137 -13.33 -25.11 -4.87
C GLN A 137 -12.67 -23.72 -4.77
N LEU A 138 -13.45 -22.69 -4.44
CA LEU A 138 -12.94 -21.33 -4.18
C LEU A 138 -11.88 -21.35 -3.07
N ARG A 139 -12.21 -21.98 -1.94
CA ARG A 139 -11.33 -22.04 -0.77
C ARG A 139 -10.02 -22.74 -1.08
N GLN A 140 -10.06 -23.89 -1.76
CA GLN A 140 -8.85 -24.62 -2.15
C GLN A 140 -7.94 -23.80 -3.06
N LYS A 141 -8.51 -23.10 -4.05
CA LYS A 141 -7.74 -22.18 -4.91
C LYS A 141 -7.07 -21.06 -4.11
N LEU A 142 -7.77 -20.50 -3.10
CA LEU A 142 -7.25 -19.40 -2.29
C LEU A 142 -6.20 -19.82 -1.27
N LEU A 143 -6.32 -21.02 -0.70
CA LEU A 143 -5.35 -21.53 0.27
C LEU A 143 -3.99 -21.80 -0.39
N GLY A 144 -3.99 -22.23 -1.66
CA GLY A 144 -2.75 -22.42 -2.44
C GLY A 144 -2.09 -21.13 -2.91
N GLN A 145 -2.77 -19.97 -2.82
CA GLN A 145 -2.23 -18.70 -3.30
C GLN A 145 -1.54 -17.91 -2.17
N PRO A 146 -0.21 -17.70 -2.25
CA PRO A 146 0.47 -16.83 -1.30
C PRO A 146 -0.11 -15.42 -1.36
N THR A 147 -0.28 -14.79 -0.20
CA THR A 147 -0.64 -13.37 -0.14
C THR A 147 0.46 -12.54 -0.81
N PRO A 148 0.18 -11.33 -1.34
CA PRO A 148 1.21 -10.48 -1.94
C PRO A 148 2.43 -10.26 -1.03
N ARG A 149 2.20 -10.18 0.28
CA ARG A 149 3.27 -10.08 1.28
C ARG A 149 4.07 -11.37 1.38
N GLN A 150 3.43 -12.53 1.41
CA GLN A 150 4.12 -13.83 1.38
C GLN A 150 4.92 -14.00 0.09
N SER A 151 4.36 -13.64 -1.06
CA SER A 151 5.07 -13.66 -2.33
C SER A 151 6.29 -12.73 -2.31
N GLN A 152 6.15 -11.52 -1.76
CA GLN A 152 7.26 -10.58 -1.63
C GLN A 152 8.35 -11.10 -0.69
N VAL A 153 7.98 -11.71 0.44
CA VAL A 153 8.92 -12.32 1.40
C VAL A 153 9.63 -13.51 0.76
N ALA A 154 8.90 -14.39 0.07
CA ALA A 154 9.46 -15.53 -0.64
C ALA A 154 10.44 -15.09 -1.75
N LEU A 155 10.08 -14.07 -2.52
CA LEU A 155 10.97 -13.46 -3.51
C LEU A 155 12.22 -12.86 -2.86
N SER A 156 12.06 -12.14 -1.74
CA SER A 156 13.17 -11.51 -1.04
C SER A 156 14.13 -12.55 -0.44
N ALA A 157 13.59 -13.65 0.10
CA ALA A 157 14.37 -14.78 0.61
C ALA A 157 15.13 -15.48 -0.53
N ALA A 158 14.45 -15.79 -1.63
CA ALA A 158 15.09 -16.41 -2.79
C ALA A 158 16.21 -15.54 -3.39
N THR A 159 16.06 -14.21 -3.42
CA THR A 159 17.14 -13.31 -3.85
C THR A 159 18.30 -13.24 -2.86
N ALA A 160 18.04 -13.38 -1.56
CA ALA A 160 19.09 -13.38 -0.54
C ALA A 160 19.92 -14.68 -0.56
N ASP A 161 19.31 -15.81 -0.91
CA ASP A 161 20.00 -17.09 -1.08
C ASP A 161 20.93 -17.06 -2.32
N ILE A 162 20.50 -16.41 -3.41
CA ILE A 162 21.33 -16.24 -4.62
C ILE A 162 22.55 -15.32 -4.37
N ASP A 163 22.42 -14.31 -3.52
CA ASP A 163 23.53 -13.40 -3.20
C ASP A 163 24.56 -14.01 -2.22
N ASN A 164 24.23 -15.15 -1.58
CA ASN A 164 25.14 -15.86 -0.67
C ASN A 164 26.00 -16.93 -1.36
N ASP A 165 25.59 -17.41 -2.54
CA ASP A 165 26.35 -18.35 -3.36
C ASP A 165 26.97 -17.63 -4.58
N GLN A 166 27.95 -16.76 -4.32
CA GLN A 166 28.93 -16.41 -5.35
C GLN A 166 30.15 -17.33 -5.25
N VAL A 167 29.99 -18.55 -5.78
CA VAL A 167 31.08 -19.30 -6.42
C VAL A 167 30.59 -19.84 -7.76
N ALA A 168 31.23 -19.34 -8.81
CA ALA A 168 31.48 -19.95 -10.12
C ALA A 168 30.31 -20.56 -10.93
N ASP A 169 30.03 -19.84 -12.02
CA ASP A 169 29.85 -20.34 -13.40
C ASP A 169 28.69 -21.26 -13.78
N GLU A 170 28.11 -20.88 -14.93
CA GLU A 170 27.37 -21.69 -15.89
C GLU A 170 26.12 -22.45 -15.42
N THR A 171 24.94 -21.81 -15.56
CA THR A 171 23.87 -22.39 -16.41
C THR A 171 22.84 -21.34 -16.81
N LYS A 172 23.03 -20.75 -18.00
CA LYS A 172 21.94 -20.19 -18.80
C LYS A 172 21.35 -21.33 -19.61
N GLN A 173 20.18 -21.85 -19.24
CA GLN A 173 19.18 -22.38 -20.18
C GLN A 173 17.89 -22.77 -19.45
N LEU A 174 16.77 -22.58 -20.18
CA LEU A 174 15.37 -22.81 -19.79
C LEU A 174 14.72 -21.74 -18.89
N THR A 175 14.26 -20.65 -19.51
CA THR A 175 12.82 -20.49 -19.82
C THR A 175 12.61 -19.21 -20.63
N GLU A 176 12.73 -19.34 -21.95
CA GLU A 176 12.09 -18.40 -22.86
C GLU A 176 10.64 -18.83 -23.05
N SER A 177 9.70 -18.00 -22.62
CA SER A 177 8.47 -17.70 -23.37
C SER A 177 7.69 -16.56 -22.71
N ALA A 178 7.34 -15.58 -23.54
CA ALA A 178 6.40 -14.47 -23.31
C ALA A 178 6.92 -13.27 -22.51
N THR A 179 7.68 -12.39 -23.17
CA THR A 179 7.12 -11.10 -23.66
C THR A 179 8.15 -10.37 -24.51
N LYS A 180 7.80 -10.14 -25.79
CA LYS A 180 8.51 -9.18 -26.64
C LYS A 180 8.35 -7.79 -26.03
N LEU A 181 9.43 -7.25 -25.50
CA LEU A 181 9.55 -5.82 -25.21
C LEU A 181 10.81 -5.35 -25.92
N ASP A 182 10.60 -4.64 -27.02
CA ASP A 182 11.65 -3.94 -27.78
C ASP A 182 12.51 -3.14 -26.82
N THR A 183 13.72 -3.64 -26.57
CA THR A 183 14.74 -2.94 -25.81
C THR A 183 15.42 -1.93 -26.73
N LYS A 184 14.75 -0.79 -26.94
CA LYS A 184 15.48 0.45 -27.24
C LYS A 184 16.29 0.82 -26.00
N ILE A 185 17.55 0.36 -25.96
CA ILE A 185 18.57 0.85 -25.03
C ILE A 185 18.74 2.34 -25.34
N THR A 186 17.96 3.16 -24.66
CA THR A 186 18.15 4.61 -24.65
C THR A 186 19.10 4.87 -23.50
N ASN A 187 20.23 5.50 -23.81
CA ASN A 187 21.26 5.85 -22.86
C ASN A 187 20.68 6.86 -21.84
N TYR A 188 20.12 6.35 -20.73
CA TYR A 188 19.41 7.13 -19.70
C TYR A 188 20.36 7.76 -18.68
N GLU A 189 21.67 7.55 -18.81
CA GLU A 189 22.60 7.80 -17.71
C GLU A 189 22.83 9.29 -17.38
N GLU A 190 22.37 10.22 -18.23
CA GLU A 190 22.61 11.67 -18.10
C GLU A 190 21.34 12.55 -18.06
N LYS A 191 20.15 11.97 -17.86
CA LYS A 191 18.88 12.73 -17.86
C LYS A 191 18.13 12.61 -16.54
N LEU A 192 17.74 13.74 -15.97
CA LEU A 192 16.89 13.81 -14.79
C LEU A 192 15.48 14.20 -15.21
N PHE A 193 14.50 13.33 -15.00
CA PHE A 193 13.11 13.61 -15.34
C PHE A 193 12.35 14.09 -14.11
N LEU A 194 11.88 15.32 -14.13
CA LEU A 194 10.99 15.88 -13.12
C LEU A 194 9.60 16.04 -13.72
N HIS A 195 8.62 15.37 -13.14
CA HIS A 195 7.24 15.49 -13.57
C HIS A 195 6.40 16.19 -12.51
N TYR A 196 5.52 17.08 -12.94
CA TYR A 196 4.53 17.70 -12.06
C TYR A 196 3.12 17.55 -12.65
N THR A 197 2.13 17.56 -11.77
CA THR A 197 0.71 17.51 -12.15
C THR A 197 0.31 18.87 -12.72
N HIS A 198 -0.31 18.88 -13.91
CA HIS A 198 -0.77 20.13 -14.50
C HIS A 198 -1.84 20.78 -13.63
N GLU A 199 -1.62 22.06 -13.31
CA GLU A 199 -2.68 22.96 -12.90
C GLU A 199 -2.52 24.26 -13.66
N LYS A 200 -3.62 24.89 -14.10
CA LYS A 200 -3.55 26.14 -14.88
C LYS A 200 -2.77 27.25 -14.15
N ARG A 201 -2.75 27.22 -12.82
CA ARG A 201 -2.02 28.15 -11.96
C ARG A 201 -0.50 27.96 -11.97
N PHE A 202 -0.01 26.82 -12.44
CA PHE A 202 1.41 26.44 -12.43
C PHE A 202 2.06 26.41 -13.83
N GLN A 203 1.57 27.24 -14.76
CA GLN A 203 2.18 27.37 -16.09
C GLN A 203 3.63 27.87 -16.03
N VAL A 204 3.93 28.77 -15.08
CA VAL A 204 5.28 29.33 -14.88
C VAL A 204 6.21 28.36 -14.14
N CYS A 205 5.64 27.44 -13.36
CA CYS A 205 6.37 26.52 -12.48
C CYS A 205 7.43 25.68 -13.20
N LYS A 206 7.21 25.35 -14.49
CA LYS A 206 8.24 24.68 -15.30
C LYS A 206 9.54 25.50 -15.38
N ARG A 207 9.44 26.81 -15.62
CA ARG A 207 10.60 27.72 -15.68
C ARG A 207 11.24 27.86 -14.31
N ASP A 208 10.42 28.01 -13.27
CA ASP A 208 10.90 28.14 -11.89
C ASP A 208 11.68 26.91 -11.46
N MET A 209 11.22 25.70 -11.81
CA MET A 209 11.94 24.45 -11.52
C MET A 209 13.29 24.37 -12.23
N HIS A 210 13.40 24.86 -13.47
CA HIS A 210 14.68 24.96 -14.16
C HIS A 210 15.62 25.96 -13.49
N HIS A 211 15.12 27.15 -13.11
CA HIS A 211 15.91 28.16 -12.40
C HIS A 211 16.40 27.66 -11.04
N VAL A 212 15.52 27.01 -10.27
CA VAL A 212 15.86 26.41 -8.98
C VAL A 212 16.93 25.33 -9.16
N TYR A 213 16.78 24.48 -10.18
CA TYR A 213 17.77 23.44 -10.47
C TYR A 213 19.14 24.03 -10.82
N GLU A 214 19.20 24.99 -11.74
CA GLU A 214 20.45 25.66 -12.12
C GLU A 214 21.09 26.37 -10.94
N HIS A 215 20.29 27.03 -10.09
CA HIS A 215 20.81 27.77 -8.94
C HIS A 215 21.35 26.85 -7.85
N ILE A 216 20.60 25.80 -7.47
CA ILE A 216 20.97 24.89 -6.39
C ILE A 216 22.13 23.97 -6.79
N PHE A 217 22.11 23.45 -8.01
CA PHE A 217 23.07 22.43 -8.44
C PHE A 217 24.28 22.99 -9.20
N LYS A 218 24.40 24.33 -9.34
CA LYS A 218 25.47 25.02 -10.09
C LYS A 218 26.88 24.48 -9.83
N SER A 219 27.17 24.08 -8.59
CA SER A 219 28.50 23.62 -8.15
C SER A 219 28.57 22.12 -7.86
N THR A 220 27.59 21.34 -8.32
CA THR A 220 27.50 19.90 -8.07
C THR A 220 27.60 19.11 -9.38
N PRO A 221 28.05 17.85 -9.35
CA PRO A 221 28.04 16.99 -10.55
C PRO A 221 26.65 16.81 -11.17
N ALA A 222 25.58 17.06 -10.40
CA ALA A 222 24.22 17.04 -10.91
C ALA A 222 23.99 18.05 -12.05
N MET A 223 24.74 19.16 -12.11
CA MET A 223 24.61 20.17 -13.19
C MET A 223 24.83 19.59 -14.59
N TYR A 224 25.66 18.54 -14.71
CA TYR A 224 25.91 17.86 -16.00
C TYR A 224 24.74 16.96 -16.42
N THR A 225 23.78 16.70 -15.53
CA THR A 225 22.59 15.93 -15.84
C THR A 225 21.54 16.85 -16.45
N LYS A 226 21.05 16.52 -17.65
CA LYS A 226 20.01 17.31 -18.31
C LYS A 226 18.67 17.14 -17.58
N LEU A 227 18.21 18.18 -16.90
CA LEU A 227 16.87 18.22 -16.32
C LEU A 227 15.82 18.34 -17.44
N ILE A 228 14.86 17.43 -17.44
CA ILE A 228 13.69 17.45 -18.31
C ILE A 228 12.47 17.61 -17.41
N VAL A 229 11.87 18.81 -17.42
CA VAL A 229 10.62 19.08 -16.70
C VAL A 229 9.44 18.81 -17.63
N GLY A 230 8.71 17.75 -17.32
CA GLY A 230 7.53 17.32 -18.06
C GLY A 230 6.25 17.60 -17.28
N ASN A 231 5.20 17.98 -17.99
CA ASN A 231 3.86 18.03 -17.42
C ASN A 231 3.17 16.67 -17.62
N ARG A 232 2.66 16.05 -16.55
CA ARG A 232 1.82 14.85 -16.65
C ARG A 232 0.36 15.21 -16.45
N ASN A 233 -0.39 15.30 -17.55
CA ASN A 233 -1.85 15.16 -17.54
C ASN A 233 -2.25 13.67 -17.39
N ARG A 234 -1.73 12.98 -16.38
CA ARG A 234 -2.13 11.60 -16.05
C ARG A 234 -2.77 11.59 -14.67
N ARG A 235 -4.08 11.32 -14.61
CA ARG A 235 -4.89 11.16 -13.39
C ARG A 235 -4.37 10.10 -12.40
N GLN A 236 -3.35 9.31 -12.78
CA GLN A 236 -2.79 8.22 -11.97
C GLN A 236 -1.32 8.43 -11.53
N ALA A 237 -0.71 9.60 -11.80
CA ALA A 237 0.71 9.83 -11.53
C ALA A 237 1.06 10.15 -10.05
N THR A 238 0.07 10.36 -9.19
CA THR A 238 0.25 10.63 -7.75
C THR A 238 0.99 9.51 -7.01
N ASN A 239 0.87 8.27 -7.48
CA ASN A 239 1.54 7.11 -6.89
C ASN A 239 3.05 7.03 -7.19
N GLU A 240 3.54 7.73 -8.22
CA GLU A 240 4.95 7.68 -8.62
C GLU A 240 5.80 8.78 -7.96
N LEU A 241 5.20 9.89 -7.54
CA LEU A 241 5.93 11.04 -6.98
C LEU A 241 6.23 10.95 -5.49
N ILE A 242 5.64 10.00 -4.75
CA ILE A 242 5.76 9.94 -3.29
C ILE A 242 6.91 9.01 -2.81
N ARG A 243 7.55 8.20 -3.67
CA ARG A 243 8.37 7.07 -3.16
C ARG A 243 9.74 6.80 -3.77
N LYS A 244 10.40 7.75 -4.43
CA LYS A 244 11.82 7.54 -4.82
C LYS A 244 12.70 8.64 -4.24
N ARG A 245 13.34 8.35 -3.10
CA ARG A 245 14.55 9.05 -2.67
C ARG A 245 15.51 9.07 -3.88
N PRO A 246 16.11 10.23 -4.25
CA PRO A 246 17.12 10.28 -5.31
C PRO A 246 18.22 9.24 -5.04
N LYS A 247 18.74 8.59 -6.08
CA LYS A 247 19.85 7.63 -5.91
C LYS A 247 21.01 8.33 -5.19
N LYS A 248 21.54 7.69 -4.14
CA LYS A 248 22.54 8.26 -3.22
C LYS A 248 23.75 8.88 -3.94
N LYS A 249 24.14 8.34 -5.10
CA LYS A 249 25.22 8.85 -5.96
C LYS A 249 25.04 10.29 -6.46
N PHE A 250 23.80 10.79 -6.58
CA PHE A 250 23.52 12.18 -6.97
C PHE A 250 23.61 13.16 -5.80
N LEU A 251 23.56 12.66 -4.56
CA LEU A 251 23.59 13.45 -3.33
C LEU A 251 24.97 13.43 -2.65
N GLN A 252 25.87 12.57 -3.11
CA GLN A 252 27.23 12.47 -2.63
C GLN A 252 28.12 13.38 -3.48
N ASN A 253 28.60 14.47 -2.87
CA ASN A 253 29.74 15.18 -3.41
C ASN A 253 30.94 14.24 -3.36
N ASN A 254 31.34 13.67 -4.50
CA ASN A 254 32.67 13.08 -4.70
C ASN A 254 33.73 14.19 -4.84
N VAL A 255 33.56 15.30 -4.11
CA VAL A 255 34.66 16.22 -3.87
C VAL A 255 35.54 15.52 -2.85
N THR A 256 36.65 14.99 -3.35
CA THR A 256 37.75 14.45 -2.58
C THR A 256 37.97 15.27 -1.31
N GLN A 257 37.91 14.61 -0.15
CA GLN A 257 38.11 15.24 1.17
C GLN A 257 39.51 15.86 1.37
N SER A 258 40.34 15.94 0.32
CA SER A 258 41.66 16.57 0.35
C SER A 258 41.66 18.10 0.22
N LYS A 259 40.51 18.77 0.01
CA LYS A 259 40.44 20.25 -0.12
C LYS A 259 39.59 20.99 0.93
N LEU A 260 39.03 20.32 1.94
CA LEU A 260 38.23 20.96 3.02
C LEU A 260 38.96 20.97 4.38
N ARG A 261 40.27 21.22 4.39
CA ARG A 261 41.02 21.52 5.64
C ARG A 261 41.20 23.01 5.95
N ASN A 262 40.88 23.92 5.03
CA ASN A 262 40.94 25.36 5.28
C ASN A 262 39.55 25.99 5.16
N ASN A 263 38.84 26.00 6.29
CA ASN A 263 37.72 26.88 6.67
C ASN A 263 36.66 26.10 7.45
N LYS A 264 37.05 25.64 8.63
CA LYS A 264 36.11 25.51 9.75
C LYS A 264 35.75 26.91 10.20
N LYS A 265 34.52 27.35 9.92
CA LYS A 265 33.71 28.20 10.81
C LYS A 265 32.27 28.24 10.30
N ASN A 266 31.38 27.71 11.14
CA ASN A 266 29.96 28.01 11.28
C ASN A 266 29.04 27.86 10.06
N LEU A 267 28.26 26.76 10.05
CA LEU A 267 26.78 26.77 10.08
C LEU A 267 26.29 25.34 9.78
N LYS A 268 25.92 24.60 10.84
CA LYS A 268 25.02 23.44 10.69
C LYS A 268 23.61 24.02 10.59
N THR A 269 23.08 24.11 9.37
CA THR A 269 21.66 24.37 9.14
C THR A 269 21.23 23.49 7.98
N PHE A 270 20.54 22.38 8.28
CA PHE A 270 19.74 21.69 7.27
C PHE A 270 18.30 22.12 7.46
N LEU A 271 17.88 22.97 6.53
CA LEU A 271 16.53 23.47 6.33
C LEU A 271 15.64 22.31 5.86
N PHE A 272 14.66 21.91 6.68
CA PHE A 272 13.54 21.09 6.24
C PHE A 272 12.51 22.02 5.59
N ILE A 273 12.40 22.01 4.26
CA ILE A 273 11.26 22.64 3.58
C ILE A 273 10.13 21.61 3.51
N HIS A 274 9.18 21.74 4.44
CA HIS A 274 7.90 21.03 4.40
C HIS A 274 6.83 21.97 3.86
N ILE A 275 6.49 21.87 2.57
CA ILE A 275 5.35 22.60 2.00
C ILE A 275 4.08 21.80 2.33
N SER A 276 3.37 22.23 3.37
CA SER A 276 2.01 21.79 3.67
C SER A 276 1.04 22.89 3.24
N CYS A 277 0.26 22.66 2.17
CA CYS A 277 -0.93 23.45 1.92
C CYS A 277 -2.04 22.95 2.85
N LYS A 278 -2.28 23.68 3.94
CA LYS A 278 -3.44 23.51 4.81
C LYS A 278 -4.40 24.66 4.50
N THR A 279 -5.48 24.37 3.79
CA THR A 279 -6.60 25.31 3.65
C THR A 279 -7.35 25.31 4.98
N ILE A 280 -7.07 26.29 5.83
CA ILE A 280 -7.92 26.61 6.98
C ILE A 280 -8.85 27.73 6.53
N ALA A 281 -10.12 27.38 6.35
CA ALA A 281 -11.19 28.36 6.30
C ALA A 281 -11.41 28.92 7.71
N SER A 282 -11.14 30.21 7.88
CA SER A 282 -11.79 31.02 8.91
C SER A 282 -11.63 32.50 8.61
N SER A 283 -12.78 33.12 8.30
CA SER A 283 -13.20 34.45 8.75
C SER A 283 -12.11 35.47 9.10
N LEU A 284 -11.89 36.45 8.21
CA LEU A 284 -11.39 37.76 8.60
C LEU A 284 -12.24 38.83 7.93
N THR A 285 -13.08 39.43 8.77
CA THR A 285 -13.96 40.56 8.56
C THR A 285 -13.15 41.80 8.14
N PHE A 286 -13.44 42.34 6.96
CA PHE A 286 -12.93 43.64 6.53
C PHE A 286 -13.82 44.74 7.13
N LYS A 287 -13.36 45.38 8.21
CA LYS A 287 -13.93 46.65 8.70
C LYS A 287 -13.50 47.77 7.74
N SER A 288 -14.49 48.37 7.08
CA SER A 288 -14.34 49.65 6.38
C SER A 288 -14.04 50.74 7.41
N ASN A 289 -12.86 51.36 7.33
CA ASN A 289 -12.59 52.64 7.98
C ASN A 289 -12.37 53.72 6.92
N LYS A 290 -13.31 54.66 6.89
CA LYS A 290 -13.19 55.99 6.28
C LYS A 290 -11.94 56.69 6.82
N SER A 291 -11.19 57.33 5.94
CA SER A 291 -10.46 58.56 6.28
C SER A 291 -10.63 59.57 5.14
N LYS A 292 -11.14 60.73 5.55
CA LYS A 292 -11.22 61.99 4.79
C LYS A 292 -9.92 62.76 4.99
N THR A 293 -9.47 63.45 3.96
CA THR A 293 -8.61 64.67 3.92
C THR A 293 -8.60 65.04 2.41
N ILE A 294 -9.15 66.14 1.88
CA ILE A 294 -9.05 67.59 2.18
C ILE A 294 -7.57 67.91 2.42
N GLU A 295 -6.81 68.59 1.57
CA GLU A 295 -6.87 69.91 0.89
C GLU A 295 -5.65 69.89 -0.08
N GLU A 296 -5.49 70.62 -1.19
CA GLU A 296 -5.91 71.95 -1.67
C GLU A 296 -6.14 71.91 -3.20
#